data_AF-A0A518BQZ0-F1
#
_entry.id   AF-A0A518BQZ0-F1
#
_cell.length_a   1.000
_cell.length_b   1.000
_cell.length_c   1.000
_cell.angle_alpha   90.00
_cell.angle_beta   90.00
_cell.angle_gamma   90.00
#
_symmetry.space_group_name_H-M   'P 1'
#
loop_
_entity.id
_entity.type
_entity.pdbx_description
1 polymer ?
#
loop_
_entity_poly.entity_id
_entity_poly.type
_entity_poly.pdbx_seq_one_letter_code
_entity_poly.pdbx_strand_id
1 'polypeptide(L)'
;MTSAIRPRSLPLLLSLAGLGLTASQALAQSILPLVPFSETGDLFVTDSTNDTVWRLLDLDLDGDYDGPGEVSVYYDDTLGPIALTNNNGIAVDGNGTVYVGDSSEDFILALRDIDGDGNCHGAGEAVVWFDGKGGSASGVIAGSPANLTADLFGDVWLAVSGSGSSAPDNVDKVIHLRDLNADGDANDVGEAVEYYLPAPGGAGGDTLPQDVTVGLDGRLYMVDIPTSGTLGKGVYRLDDVDASGTIDAAGEDQPFFIPPAQANNPFFWGLTMDAQGWFYMADTGNELVWRFRDDNFDGSIDASTEASIWWQTTDSSLIWRLAAASDGSVLAAESQSPDRILRLVDTDGSGSVDPVTETFVLWDDTLGGPDIGNPRSLAFDRQPTVDLNPIPSIGTPLLINTFATTGDVVQLYVGGATIAPLPLPPFGFLELNPGAAFAPLASGTVPSFGPFAATIGLPADPGLIGVQVFVQGIAGKPLHLRLTNTASLVLQP
;
A
#
# COMPACT_ATOMS: atom_id res chain seq x y z
N MET A 1 80.77 -1.19 -8.68
CA MET A 1 80.57 -0.50 -7.40
C MET A 1 80.18 0.93 -7.69
N THR A 2 78.88 1.21 -7.84
CA THR A 2 78.31 2.56 -7.93
C THR A 2 76.80 2.48 -8.22
N SER A 3 76.03 3.30 -7.50
CA SER A 3 74.83 4.01 -7.96
C SER A 3 73.54 3.23 -8.30
N ALA A 4 72.54 3.43 -7.41
CA ALA A 4 71.13 3.76 -7.63
C ALA A 4 70.41 3.31 -8.92
N ILE A 5 69.23 2.69 -8.74
CA ILE A 5 67.95 2.98 -9.42
C ILE A 5 66.79 2.44 -8.55
N ARG A 6 65.78 3.28 -8.33
CA ARG A 6 64.56 3.05 -7.53
C ARG A 6 63.58 2.06 -8.21
N PRO A 7 62.77 1.28 -7.48
CA PRO A 7 61.55 0.70 -8.02
C PRO A 7 60.39 1.70 -7.95
N ARG A 8 59.51 1.59 -8.95
CA ARG A 8 58.42 2.50 -9.35
C ARG A 8 57.31 2.59 -8.31
N SER A 9 56.99 3.81 -7.90
CA SER A 9 55.68 4.18 -7.33
C SER A 9 54.69 4.40 -8.48
N LEU A 10 53.65 3.56 -8.58
CA LEU A 10 52.42 3.91 -9.30
C LEU A 10 51.66 4.93 -8.43
N PRO A 11 51.36 6.15 -8.91
CA PRO A 11 50.28 6.94 -8.34
C PRO A 11 48.98 6.48 -8.99
N LEU A 12 48.12 5.85 -8.19
CA LEU A 12 46.72 5.65 -8.53
C LEU A 12 46.08 7.05 -8.59
N LEU A 13 45.79 7.51 -9.81
CA LEU A 13 44.98 8.70 -10.05
C LEU A 13 43.54 8.38 -9.59
N LEU A 14 43.20 8.76 -8.37
CA LEU A 14 41.82 8.96 -7.95
C LEU A 14 41.37 10.30 -8.56
N SER A 15 40.63 10.26 -9.66
CA SER A 15 39.87 11.43 -10.11
C SER A 15 38.70 11.62 -9.15
N LEU A 16 38.83 12.58 -8.22
CA LEU A 16 37.67 13.22 -7.61
C LEU A 16 36.90 13.94 -8.71
N ALA A 17 35.91 13.26 -9.30
CA ALA A 17 34.78 13.95 -9.89
C ALA A 17 33.95 14.49 -8.72
N GLY A 18 34.24 15.72 -8.31
CA GLY A 18 33.34 16.51 -7.50
C GLY A 18 32.10 16.80 -8.32
N LEU A 19 31.13 15.88 -8.28
CA LEU A 19 29.74 16.20 -8.54
C LEU A 19 29.31 17.12 -7.40
N GLY A 20 29.24 18.41 -7.71
CA GLY A 20 28.60 19.38 -6.87
C GLY A 20 27.13 19.03 -6.75
N LEU A 21 26.78 18.27 -5.71
CA LEU A 21 25.44 18.26 -5.16
C LEU A 21 25.19 19.66 -4.60
N THR A 22 24.54 20.51 -5.40
CA THR A 22 23.94 21.72 -4.89
C THR A 22 22.85 21.31 -3.90
N ALA A 23 22.86 21.91 -2.71
CA ALA A 23 21.91 21.66 -1.62
C ALA A 23 20.42 21.99 -1.96
N SER A 24 20.11 22.23 -3.24
CA SER A 24 18.78 22.46 -3.79
C SER A 24 18.18 21.24 -4.50
N GLN A 25 18.88 20.10 -4.56
CA GLN A 25 18.31 18.81 -5.02
C GLN A 25 17.96 17.87 -3.84
N ALA A 26 17.90 18.40 -2.62
CA ALA A 26 17.68 17.64 -1.39
C ALA A 26 16.30 17.88 -0.75
N LEU A 27 15.29 18.20 -1.56
CA LEU A 27 13.86 18.09 -1.18
C LEU A 27 13.07 17.22 -2.17
N ALA A 28 13.73 16.26 -2.83
CA ALA A 28 13.01 15.05 -3.19
C ALA A 28 12.75 14.34 -1.87
N GLN A 29 11.53 14.45 -1.35
CA GLN A 29 11.10 13.70 -0.18
C GLN A 29 11.51 12.23 -0.42
N SER A 30 12.41 11.72 0.41
CA SER A 30 12.70 10.29 0.43
C SER A 30 11.49 9.60 1.04
N ILE A 31 10.46 9.43 0.22
CA ILE A 31 9.25 8.69 0.56
C ILE A 31 9.64 7.23 0.37
N LEU A 32 9.99 6.56 1.48
CA LEU A 32 9.85 5.11 1.51
C LEU A 32 8.34 4.86 1.46
N PRO A 33 7.79 4.19 0.43
CA PRO A 33 6.37 3.88 0.46
C PRO A 33 6.10 2.89 1.58
N LEU A 34 4.95 3.08 2.19
CA LEU A 34 4.38 2.21 3.21
C LEU A 34 3.80 0.93 2.58
N VAL A 35 3.40 1.00 1.31
CA VAL A 35 2.71 -0.07 0.57
C VAL A 35 3.64 -0.67 -0.49
N PRO A 36 3.71 -2.02 -0.59
CA PRO A 36 3.03 -2.94 0.30
C PRO A 36 3.66 -2.89 1.70
N PHE A 37 2.82 -3.09 2.72
CA PHE A 37 3.32 -3.19 4.09
C PHE A 37 4.36 -4.31 4.16
N SER A 38 5.40 -4.12 4.98
CA SER A 38 6.44 -5.15 5.17
C SER A 38 5.85 -6.48 5.64
N GLU A 39 4.73 -6.42 6.35
CA GLU A 39 3.88 -7.56 6.69
C GLU A 39 2.42 -7.13 6.47
N THR A 40 1.72 -7.79 5.55
CA THR A 40 0.30 -7.54 5.29
C THR A 40 -0.57 -8.31 6.27
N GLY A 41 -1.61 -7.65 6.79
CA GLY A 41 -2.59 -8.22 7.71
C GLY A 41 -3.92 -8.49 7.00
N ASP A 42 -4.99 -8.11 7.65
CA ASP A 42 -6.37 -8.27 7.18
C ASP A 42 -6.60 -7.58 5.84
N LEU A 43 -7.52 -8.13 5.06
CA LEU A 43 -7.90 -7.61 3.75
C LEU A 43 -9.26 -6.92 3.85
N PHE A 44 -9.33 -5.67 3.41
CA PHE A 44 -10.59 -4.94 3.27
C PHE A 44 -11.04 -4.94 1.83
N VAL A 45 -12.33 -5.20 1.60
CA VAL A 45 -12.93 -5.33 0.27
C VAL A 45 -14.18 -4.48 0.18
N THR A 46 -14.30 -3.67 -0.86
CA THR A 46 -15.52 -2.91 -1.14
C THR A 46 -16.52 -3.75 -1.92
N ASP A 47 -17.75 -3.81 -1.44
CA ASP A 47 -18.91 -4.32 -2.15
C ASP A 47 -19.76 -3.15 -2.64
N SER A 48 -19.62 -2.83 -3.92
CA SER A 48 -20.37 -1.72 -4.54
C SER A 48 -21.81 -2.05 -4.90
N THR A 49 -22.25 -3.30 -4.71
CA THR A 49 -23.66 -3.68 -4.92
C THR A 49 -24.46 -3.47 -3.64
N ASN A 50 -23.86 -3.78 -2.49
CA ASN A 50 -24.52 -3.74 -1.18
C ASN A 50 -24.04 -2.59 -0.29
N ASP A 51 -23.29 -1.62 -0.82
CA ASP A 51 -22.85 -0.42 -0.10
C ASP A 51 -22.11 -0.75 1.21
N THR A 52 -21.29 -1.80 1.16
CA THR A 52 -20.67 -2.45 2.33
C THR A 52 -19.16 -2.54 2.15
N VAL A 53 -18.42 -2.47 3.25
CA VAL A 53 -17.00 -2.81 3.33
C VAL A 53 -16.84 -4.05 4.18
N TRP A 54 -16.24 -5.08 3.59
CA TRP A 54 -15.96 -6.34 4.23
C TRP A 54 -14.53 -6.38 4.74
N ARG A 55 -14.33 -7.09 5.84
CA ARG A 55 -13.02 -7.44 6.40
C ARG A 55 -12.86 -8.95 6.31
N LEU A 56 -11.79 -9.37 5.67
CA LEU A 56 -11.38 -10.75 5.47
C LEU A 56 -10.13 -11.02 6.31
N LEU A 57 -10.19 -12.08 7.10
CA LEU A 57 -9.17 -12.51 8.04
C LEU A 57 -9.09 -14.03 8.04
N ASP A 58 -7.93 -14.57 7.72
CA ASP A 58 -7.63 -16.00 7.83
C ASP A 58 -7.47 -16.33 9.33
N LEU A 59 -8.56 -16.76 9.95
CA LEU A 59 -8.65 -16.94 11.40
C LEU A 59 -7.98 -18.23 11.84
N ASP A 60 -8.12 -19.28 11.04
CA ASP A 60 -7.60 -20.60 11.37
C ASP A 60 -6.26 -20.96 10.71
N LEU A 61 -5.73 -20.03 9.90
CA LEU A 61 -4.43 -20.06 9.24
C LEU A 61 -4.31 -21.17 8.20
N ASP A 62 -5.41 -21.49 7.51
CA ASP A 62 -5.44 -22.50 6.45
C ASP A 62 -5.18 -21.94 5.04
N GLY A 63 -5.13 -20.61 4.92
CA GLY A 63 -4.73 -19.89 3.72
C GLY A 63 -5.87 -19.47 2.81
N ASP A 64 -7.13 -19.55 3.25
CA ASP A 64 -8.28 -18.92 2.62
C ASP A 64 -9.14 -18.11 3.62
N TYR A 65 -10.30 -17.63 3.18
CA TYR A 65 -11.22 -16.78 3.96
C TYR A 65 -12.66 -17.33 3.94
N ASP A 66 -12.86 -18.60 3.56
CA ASP A 66 -14.20 -19.19 3.42
C ASP A 66 -14.71 -19.81 4.74
N GLY A 67 -13.91 -19.76 5.80
CA GLY A 67 -14.20 -20.28 7.12
C GLY A 67 -15.21 -19.45 7.92
N PRO A 68 -15.88 -20.07 8.93
CA PRO A 68 -16.82 -19.36 9.80
C PRO A 68 -16.17 -18.19 10.56
N GLY A 69 -16.58 -16.97 10.24
CA GLY A 69 -16.15 -15.73 10.91
C GLY A 69 -14.94 -15.05 10.26
N GLU A 70 -14.40 -15.61 9.18
CA GLU A 70 -13.26 -15.04 8.44
C GLU A 70 -13.66 -13.84 7.61
N VAL A 71 -14.91 -13.83 7.13
CA VAL A 71 -15.55 -12.67 6.50
C VAL A 71 -16.48 -12.01 7.50
N SER A 72 -16.26 -10.73 7.77
CA SER A 72 -17.08 -9.92 8.67
C SER A 72 -17.36 -8.54 8.08
N VAL A 73 -18.52 -7.98 8.42
CA VAL A 73 -18.87 -6.61 8.02
C VAL A 73 -17.99 -5.64 8.80
N TYR A 74 -17.19 -4.85 8.10
CA TYR A 74 -16.44 -3.75 8.71
C TYR A 74 -17.26 -2.47 8.73
N TYR A 75 -17.94 -2.18 7.62
CA TYR A 75 -18.88 -1.06 7.51
C TYR A 75 -20.06 -1.46 6.64
N ASP A 76 -21.25 -1.05 7.03
CA ASP A 76 -22.51 -1.27 6.32
C ASP A 76 -23.28 0.03 6.48
N ASP A 77 -23.66 0.65 5.37
CA ASP A 77 -24.24 1.98 5.35
C ASP A 77 -25.66 2.05 5.97
N THR A 78 -26.32 0.89 6.11
CA THR A 78 -27.63 0.75 6.74
C THR A 78 -27.53 0.72 8.27
N LEU A 79 -26.35 0.41 8.79
CA LEU A 79 -26.01 0.37 10.22
C LEU A 79 -25.20 1.60 10.64
N GLY A 80 -24.29 2.04 9.77
CA GLY A 80 -23.40 3.18 9.97
C GLY A 80 -24.09 4.54 9.79
N PRO A 81 -23.41 5.64 10.16
CA PRO A 81 -24.00 6.98 10.12
C PRO A 81 -23.98 7.63 8.73
N ILE A 82 -23.22 7.11 7.77
CA ILE A 82 -22.98 7.73 6.46
C ILE A 82 -23.36 6.75 5.34
N ALA A 83 -24.26 7.17 4.45
CA ALA A 83 -24.68 6.34 3.32
C ALA A 83 -23.53 6.15 2.32
N LEU A 84 -23.44 4.97 1.73
CA LEU A 84 -22.63 4.67 0.54
C LEU A 84 -23.61 4.36 -0.61
N THR A 85 -23.16 4.54 -1.84
CA THR A 85 -23.97 4.18 -3.03
C THR A 85 -23.14 3.60 -4.17
N ASN A 86 -21.83 3.86 -4.22
CA ASN A 86 -20.91 3.23 -5.16
C ASN A 86 -19.46 3.34 -4.67
N ASN A 87 -19.16 2.61 -3.59
CA ASN A 87 -17.83 2.46 -3.02
C ASN A 87 -16.93 1.62 -3.94
N ASN A 88 -16.05 2.29 -4.69
CA ASN A 88 -15.29 1.67 -5.78
C ASN A 88 -13.77 1.74 -5.61
N GLY A 89 -13.28 2.50 -4.63
CA GLY A 89 -11.86 2.62 -4.29
C GLY A 89 -11.65 2.42 -2.80
N ILE A 90 -10.53 1.77 -2.42
CA ILE A 90 -10.14 1.59 -1.02
C ILE A 90 -8.62 1.69 -0.86
N ALA A 91 -8.18 2.29 0.26
CA ALA A 91 -6.79 2.32 0.69
C ALA A 91 -6.71 2.25 2.21
N VAL A 92 -5.59 1.76 2.75
CA VAL A 92 -5.34 1.73 4.20
C VAL A 92 -4.04 2.48 4.48
N ASP A 93 -4.06 3.37 5.47
CA ASP A 93 -2.88 4.13 5.91
C ASP A 93 -2.05 3.40 6.98
N GLY A 94 -0.92 4.01 7.35
CA GLY A 94 -0.01 3.41 8.34
C GLY A 94 -0.54 3.41 9.78
N ASN A 95 -1.65 4.11 10.02
CA ASN A 95 -2.30 4.20 11.31
C ASN A 95 -3.52 3.27 11.40
N GLY A 96 -3.85 2.53 10.34
CA GLY A 96 -4.97 1.61 10.23
C GLY A 96 -6.31 2.29 9.93
N THR A 97 -6.31 3.52 9.41
CA THR A 97 -7.51 4.14 8.82
C THR A 97 -7.75 3.53 7.45
N VAL A 98 -8.98 3.07 7.22
CA VAL A 98 -9.44 2.59 5.91
C VAL A 98 -10.17 3.73 5.21
N TYR A 99 -9.61 4.21 4.10
CA TYR A 99 -10.22 5.22 3.25
C TYR A 99 -11.02 4.57 2.13
N VAL A 100 -12.26 4.99 1.95
CA VAL A 100 -13.19 4.45 0.95
C VAL A 100 -13.67 5.58 0.06
N GLY A 101 -13.37 5.51 -1.24
CA GLY A 101 -13.90 6.43 -2.23
C GLY A 101 -15.31 6.01 -2.67
N ASP A 102 -16.25 6.94 -2.65
CA ASP A 102 -17.59 6.73 -3.20
C ASP A 102 -17.80 7.62 -4.43
N SER A 103 -17.89 6.97 -5.59
CA SER A 103 -17.94 7.63 -6.90
C SER A 103 -19.29 8.26 -7.26
N SER A 104 -20.34 7.96 -6.51
CA SER A 104 -21.69 8.50 -6.69
C SER A 104 -21.97 9.59 -5.66
N GLU A 105 -21.38 9.48 -4.46
CA GLU A 105 -21.47 10.46 -3.41
C GLU A 105 -20.32 11.49 -3.41
N ASP A 106 -19.35 11.37 -4.32
CA ASP A 106 -18.25 12.32 -4.53
C ASP A 106 -17.48 12.65 -3.23
N PHE A 107 -17.22 11.66 -2.39
CA PHE A 107 -16.45 11.83 -1.16
C PHE A 107 -15.43 10.71 -0.93
N ILE A 108 -14.56 10.92 0.04
CA ILE A 108 -13.80 9.85 0.71
C ILE A 108 -14.30 9.72 2.15
N LEU A 109 -14.66 8.50 2.54
CA LEU A 109 -15.00 8.11 3.90
C LEU A 109 -13.75 7.57 4.59
N ALA A 110 -13.46 8.03 5.81
CA ALA A 110 -12.49 7.39 6.69
C ALA A 110 -13.20 6.48 7.69
N LEU A 111 -12.75 5.24 7.78
CA LEU A 111 -13.22 4.23 8.70
C LEU A 111 -12.12 3.85 9.68
N ARG A 112 -12.43 3.87 10.98
CA ARG A 112 -11.53 3.43 12.05
C ARG A 112 -12.33 2.83 13.20
N ASP A 113 -12.00 1.58 13.53
CA ASP A 113 -12.53 0.86 14.69
C ASP A 113 -11.89 1.45 15.97
N ILE A 114 -12.62 2.38 16.61
CA ILE A 114 -12.11 3.15 17.75
C ILE A 114 -12.24 2.33 19.03
N ASP A 115 -13.38 1.66 19.20
CA ASP A 115 -13.70 0.93 20.43
C ASP A 115 -13.24 -0.54 20.44
N GLY A 116 -12.78 -1.04 19.29
CA GLY A 116 -12.18 -2.35 19.12
C GLY A 116 -13.20 -3.48 19.03
N ASP A 117 -14.44 -3.17 18.62
CA ASP A 117 -15.52 -4.14 18.50
C ASP A 117 -15.51 -4.92 17.16
N GLY A 118 -14.63 -4.53 16.23
CA GLY A 118 -14.41 -5.17 14.94
C GLY A 118 -15.15 -4.54 13.77
N ASN A 119 -15.96 -3.49 13.98
CA ASN A 119 -16.65 -2.75 12.92
C ASN A 119 -16.46 -1.22 13.07
N CYS A 120 -17.13 -0.44 12.22
CA CYS A 120 -17.09 1.03 12.22
C CYS A 120 -18.50 1.66 12.20
N HIS A 121 -19.46 1.06 12.91
CA HIS A 121 -20.83 1.59 13.01
C HIS A 121 -21.01 2.57 14.18
N GLY A 122 -20.03 2.64 15.07
CA GLY A 122 -20.04 3.48 16.26
C GLY A 122 -19.86 4.98 15.97
N ALA A 123 -20.10 5.78 17.00
CA ALA A 123 -19.99 7.22 16.89
C ALA A 123 -18.53 7.66 16.69
N GLY A 124 -18.25 8.31 15.56
CA GLY A 124 -16.92 8.82 15.21
C GLY A 124 -16.02 7.80 14.49
N GLU A 125 -16.50 6.58 14.25
CA GLU A 125 -15.75 5.53 13.56
C GLU A 125 -15.82 5.66 12.03
N ALA A 126 -16.87 6.33 11.54
CA ALA A 126 -17.02 6.70 10.14
C ALA A 126 -17.16 8.23 10.03
N VAL A 127 -16.29 8.86 9.24
CA VAL A 127 -16.24 10.31 9.03
C VAL A 127 -16.05 10.60 7.54
N VAL A 128 -16.82 11.55 7.00
CA VAL A 128 -16.53 12.10 5.66
C VAL A 128 -15.21 12.84 5.74
N TRP A 129 -14.15 12.17 5.33
CA TRP A 129 -12.79 12.68 5.43
C TRP A 129 -12.49 13.72 4.36
N PHE A 130 -13.07 13.58 3.17
CA PHE A 130 -13.02 14.62 2.15
C PHE A 130 -14.37 14.74 1.45
N ASP A 131 -14.99 15.91 1.54
CA ASP A 131 -16.24 16.26 0.84
C ASP A 131 -15.94 16.91 -0.51
N GLY A 132 -15.87 16.04 -1.53
CA GLY A 132 -15.63 16.41 -2.92
C GLY A 132 -16.86 16.97 -3.65
N LYS A 133 -18.04 17.11 -3.02
CA LYS A 133 -19.21 17.79 -3.61
C LYS A 133 -19.15 19.32 -3.52
N GLY A 134 -18.10 19.85 -2.91
CA GLY A 134 -17.94 21.27 -2.62
C GLY A 134 -18.17 21.63 -1.14
N GLY A 135 -18.17 20.64 -0.24
CA GLY A 135 -18.13 20.88 1.20
C GLY A 135 -16.74 21.25 1.73
N SER A 136 -15.67 20.89 1.02
CA SER A 136 -14.31 21.31 1.36
C SER A 136 -14.10 22.82 1.22
N ALA A 137 -13.53 23.45 2.24
CA ALA A 137 -13.12 24.85 2.28
C ALA A 137 -11.96 25.17 1.32
N SER A 138 -11.22 24.16 0.83
CA SER A 138 -10.27 24.31 -0.26
C SER A 138 -10.94 24.59 -1.61
N GLY A 139 -12.24 24.30 -1.75
CA GLY A 139 -12.99 24.49 -2.98
C GLY A 139 -12.65 23.48 -4.08
N VAL A 140 -11.88 22.44 -3.74
CA VAL A 140 -11.57 21.33 -4.65
C VAL A 140 -12.75 20.38 -4.69
N ILE A 141 -13.18 20.04 -5.91
CA ILE A 141 -14.29 19.13 -6.17
C ILE A 141 -13.73 17.84 -6.77
N ALA A 142 -14.30 16.70 -6.39
CA ALA A 142 -13.97 15.38 -6.93
C ALA A 142 -15.23 14.71 -7.48
N GLY A 143 -15.65 15.10 -8.68
CA GLY A 143 -16.74 14.42 -9.37
C GLY A 143 -16.30 13.03 -9.82
N SER A 144 -16.92 11.98 -9.26
CA SER A 144 -16.61 10.58 -9.50
C SER A 144 -15.17 10.18 -9.11
N PRO A 145 -14.84 10.15 -7.81
CA PRO A 145 -13.60 9.55 -7.34
C PRO A 145 -13.47 8.11 -7.86
N ALA A 146 -12.27 7.78 -8.36
CA ALA A 146 -11.92 6.45 -8.81
C ALA A 146 -11.15 5.74 -7.68
N ASN A 147 -9.97 5.18 -7.96
CA ASN A 147 -9.12 4.62 -6.92
C ASN A 147 -8.24 5.68 -6.23
N LEU A 148 -7.73 5.29 -5.07
CA LEU A 148 -6.90 6.10 -4.19
C LEU A 148 -5.77 5.26 -3.58
N THR A 149 -4.77 5.95 -3.07
CA THR A 149 -3.67 5.36 -2.28
C THR A 149 -3.32 6.27 -1.12
N ALA A 150 -2.78 5.71 -0.03
CA ALA A 150 -2.26 6.45 1.10
C ALA A 150 -0.75 6.22 1.22
N ASP A 151 0.01 7.26 1.54
CA ASP A 151 1.45 7.16 1.72
C ASP A 151 1.87 6.98 3.19
N LEU A 152 3.19 6.94 3.43
CA LEU A 152 3.77 6.74 4.76
C LEU A 152 3.48 7.91 5.74
N PHE A 153 3.16 9.09 5.22
CA PHE A 153 2.89 10.28 6.01
C PHE A 153 1.40 10.46 6.32
N GLY A 154 0.55 9.60 5.75
CA GLY A 154 -0.90 9.72 5.84
C GLY A 154 -1.48 10.67 4.78
N ASP A 155 -0.69 11.07 3.78
CA ASP A 155 -1.23 11.78 2.63
C ASP A 155 -2.04 10.80 1.77
N VAL A 156 -3.21 11.24 1.28
CA VAL A 156 -4.04 10.44 0.38
C VAL A 156 -4.00 11.06 -1.01
N TRP A 157 -3.77 10.22 -2.01
CA TRP A 157 -3.78 10.58 -3.42
C TRP A 157 -5.00 9.95 -4.08
N LEU A 158 -5.81 10.76 -4.72
CA LEU A 158 -7.08 10.35 -5.32
C LEU A 158 -7.05 10.57 -6.83
N ALA A 159 -7.31 9.51 -7.60
CA ALA A 159 -7.66 9.63 -9.01
C ALA A 159 -9.13 10.03 -9.14
N VAL A 160 -9.42 10.97 -10.04
CA VAL A 160 -10.79 11.42 -10.33
C VAL A 160 -11.04 11.23 -11.82
N SER A 161 -12.04 10.41 -12.14
CA SER A 161 -12.52 10.17 -13.51
C SER A 161 -13.82 10.92 -13.73
N GLY A 162 -13.70 12.22 -13.99
CA GLY A 162 -14.86 13.07 -14.21
C GLY A 162 -15.69 12.56 -15.39
N SER A 163 -16.98 12.90 -15.45
CA SER A 163 -17.85 12.49 -16.57
C SER A 163 -17.59 13.26 -17.88
N GLY A 164 -16.41 13.86 -18.03
CA GLY A 164 -15.95 14.56 -19.23
C GLY A 164 -16.73 15.84 -19.54
N SER A 165 -17.56 16.33 -18.61
CA SER A 165 -18.27 17.60 -18.82
C SER A 165 -17.28 18.75 -18.68
N SER A 166 -17.33 19.73 -19.58
CA SER A 166 -16.50 20.95 -19.50
C SER A 166 -16.87 21.87 -18.33
N ALA A 167 -17.59 21.38 -17.33
CA ALA A 167 -17.82 22.09 -16.08
C ALA A 167 -16.52 22.00 -15.25
N PRO A 168 -16.04 23.11 -14.68
CA PRO A 168 -14.80 23.13 -13.89
C PRO A 168 -14.81 22.14 -12.71
N ASP A 169 -16.01 21.75 -12.29
CA ASP A 169 -16.27 20.92 -11.11
C ASP A 169 -16.21 19.40 -11.41
N ASN A 170 -15.97 19.00 -12.67
CA ASN A 170 -16.09 17.62 -13.12
C ASN A 170 -15.05 17.31 -14.21
N VAL A 171 -13.81 17.63 -13.89
CA VAL A 171 -12.62 17.45 -14.74
C VAL A 171 -11.82 16.27 -14.21
N ASP A 172 -11.30 15.47 -15.14
CA ASP A 172 -10.33 14.41 -14.88
C ASP A 172 -9.08 14.98 -14.21
N LYS A 173 -8.68 14.44 -13.06
CA LYS A 173 -7.57 15.00 -12.26
C LYS A 173 -6.98 14.00 -11.27
N VAL A 174 -5.87 14.36 -10.65
CA VAL A 174 -5.41 13.75 -9.40
C VAL A 174 -5.44 14.80 -8.30
N ILE A 175 -5.98 14.43 -7.14
CA ILE A 175 -6.06 15.29 -5.96
C ILE A 175 -5.11 14.76 -4.90
N HIS A 176 -4.41 15.68 -4.25
CA HIS A 176 -3.63 15.44 -3.04
C HIS A 176 -4.40 15.92 -1.82
N LEU A 177 -4.59 15.04 -0.85
CA LEU A 177 -5.38 15.28 0.35
C LEU A 177 -4.52 15.08 1.60
N ARG A 178 -4.61 16.01 2.55
CA ARG A 178 -3.88 15.99 3.82
C ARG A 178 -4.69 16.63 4.93
N ASP A 179 -4.76 15.98 6.08
CA ASP A 179 -5.22 16.59 7.34
C ASP A 179 -4.07 17.45 7.92
N LEU A 180 -4.08 18.75 7.65
CA LEU A 180 -2.98 19.66 8.03
C LEU A 180 -3.13 20.16 9.46
N ASN A 181 -4.35 20.19 9.98
CA ASN A 181 -4.67 20.75 11.29
C ASN A 181 -4.86 19.65 12.37
N ALA A 182 -4.84 18.37 11.98
CA ALA A 182 -5.05 17.17 12.78
C ALA A 182 -6.46 17.11 13.43
N ASP A 183 -7.49 17.57 12.73
CA ASP A 183 -8.88 17.53 13.21
C ASP A 183 -9.67 16.30 12.74
N GLY A 184 -9.05 15.46 11.91
CA GLY A 184 -9.59 14.19 11.46
C GLY A 184 -10.28 14.24 10.10
N ASP A 185 -10.20 15.34 9.36
CA ASP A 185 -10.62 15.42 7.96
C ASP A 185 -9.62 16.20 7.08
N ALA A 186 -9.91 16.28 5.78
CA ALA A 186 -9.16 17.03 4.78
C ALA A 186 -10.06 18.08 4.11
N ASN A 187 -10.94 18.72 4.88
CA ASN A 187 -11.94 19.68 4.41
C ASN A 187 -11.55 21.13 4.64
N ASP A 188 -10.42 21.45 5.26
CA ASP A 188 -9.99 22.82 5.49
C ASP A 188 -9.22 23.43 4.32
N VAL A 189 -8.93 24.73 4.44
CA VAL A 189 -8.18 25.49 3.43
C VAL A 189 -6.75 24.97 3.31
N GLY A 190 -6.40 24.48 2.13
CA GLY A 190 -5.07 23.96 1.79
C GLY A 190 -4.90 22.45 2.01
N GLU A 191 -5.94 21.78 2.51
CA GLU A 191 -5.93 20.33 2.77
C GLU A 191 -6.22 19.50 1.52
N ALA A 192 -6.90 20.09 0.54
CA ALA A 192 -7.09 19.49 -0.77
C ALA A 192 -6.42 20.36 -1.84
N VAL A 193 -5.61 19.73 -2.70
CA VAL A 193 -4.92 20.38 -3.81
C VAL A 193 -5.16 19.57 -5.08
N GLU A 194 -5.56 20.24 -6.16
CA GLU A 194 -5.57 19.64 -7.50
C GLU A 194 -4.11 19.45 -7.94
N TYR A 195 -3.57 18.26 -7.67
CA TYR A 195 -2.16 17.96 -7.89
C TYR A 195 -1.84 17.81 -9.37
N TYR A 196 -2.67 17.09 -10.12
CA TYR A 196 -2.55 17.01 -11.58
C TYR A 196 -3.85 17.49 -12.22
N LEU A 197 -3.70 18.41 -13.18
CA LEU A 197 -4.76 18.86 -14.05
C LEU A 197 -4.33 18.67 -15.51
N PRO A 198 -5.26 18.26 -16.39
CA PRO A 198 -4.99 18.23 -17.82
C PRO A 198 -4.66 19.63 -18.30
N ALA A 199 -3.67 19.74 -19.21
CA ALA A 199 -3.20 21.02 -19.69
C ALA A 199 -4.36 21.93 -20.15
N PRO A 200 -4.34 23.24 -19.82
CA PRO A 200 -5.42 24.16 -20.18
C PRO A 200 -5.75 24.12 -21.68
N GLY A 201 -6.98 23.72 -22.00
CA GLY A 201 -7.46 23.57 -23.38
C GLY A 201 -7.45 22.13 -23.94
N GLY A 202 -7.08 21.14 -23.13
CA GLY A 202 -7.34 19.73 -23.41
C GLY A 202 -8.84 19.47 -23.66
N ALA A 203 -9.14 18.57 -24.60
CA ALA A 203 -10.50 18.13 -24.84
C ALA A 203 -10.92 17.14 -23.74
N GLY A 204 -12.23 17.08 -23.44
CA GLY A 204 -12.75 16.02 -22.57
C GLY A 204 -12.36 14.65 -23.11
N GLY A 205 -11.84 13.78 -22.24
CA GLY A 205 -11.33 12.46 -22.60
C GLY A 205 -9.89 12.40 -23.09
N ASP A 206 -9.12 13.50 -23.05
CA ASP A 206 -7.66 13.48 -23.26
C ASP A 206 -6.90 12.76 -22.14
N THR A 207 -7.53 12.66 -20.97
CA THR A 207 -7.14 11.85 -19.81
C THR A 207 -8.41 11.25 -19.22
N LEU A 208 -8.28 10.22 -18.41
CA LEU A 208 -9.30 9.56 -17.61
C LEU A 208 -8.59 8.74 -16.50
N PRO A 209 -8.12 9.38 -15.41
CA PRO A 209 -7.38 8.75 -14.33
C PRO A 209 -8.23 7.71 -13.57
N GLN A 210 -7.83 6.44 -13.59
CA GLN A 210 -8.56 5.36 -12.90
C GLN A 210 -7.94 5.01 -11.54
N ASP A 211 -6.64 5.25 -11.39
CA ASP A 211 -5.89 4.85 -10.22
C ASP A 211 -4.59 5.61 -10.07
N VAL A 212 -4.09 5.66 -8.84
CA VAL A 212 -2.80 6.25 -8.48
C VAL A 212 -2.09 5.38 -7.44
N THR A 213 -0.79 5.22 -7.60
CA THR A 213 0.08 4.49 -6.66
C THR A 213 1.37 5.27 -6.44
N VAL A 214 1.85 5.32 -5.20
CA VAL A 214 3.15 5.91 -4.85
C VAL A 214 4.24 4.84 -5.01
N GLY A 215 5.26 5.11 -5.83
CA GLY A 215 6.38 4.20 -6.07
C GLY A 215 7.43 4.18 -4.95
N LEU A 216 8.37 3.22 -5.01
CA LEU A 216 9.50 3.10 -4.07
C LEU A 216 10.45 4.31 -4.10
N ASP A 217 10.38 5.07 -5.18
CA ASP A 217 11.14 6.30 -5.40
C ASP A 217 10.41 7.56 -4.91
N GLY A 218 9.21 7.39 -4.34
CA GLY A 218 8.36 8.48 -3.85
C GLY A 218 7.59 9.24 -4.92
N ARG A 219 7.64 8.79 -6.18
CA ARG A 219 6.86 9.43 -7.26
C ARG A 219 5.46 8.87 -7.30
N LEU A 220 4.55 9.65 -7.88
CA LEU A 220 3.18 9.21 -8.13
C LEU A 220 3.06 8.65 -9.53
N TYR A 221 2.43 7.48 -9.64
CA TYR A 221 2.16 6.79 -10.90
C TYR A 221 0.66 6.71 -11.09
N MET A 222 0.17 7.24 -12.20
CA MET A 222 -1.25 7.33 -12.53
C MET A 222 -1.60 6.34 -13.64
N VAL A 223 -2.64 5.54 -13.45
CA VAL A 223 -3.28 4.79 -14.54
C VAL A 223 -4.22 5.72 -15.28
N ASP A 224 -3.97 5.89 -16.57
CA ASP A 224 -4.77 6.73 -17.44
C ASP A 224 -5.34 5.91 -18.62
N ILE A 225 -6.64 6.04 -18.87
CA ILE A 225 -7.35 5.36 -19.96
C ILE A 225 -8.11 6.35 -20.87
N PRO A 226 -7.40 7.31 -21.47
CA PRO A 226 -8.00 8.35 -22.30
C PRO A 226 -8.86 7.78 -23.44
N THR A 227 -9.88 8.54 -23.83
CA THR A 227 -10.85 8.16 -24.87
C THR A 227 -10.69 8.96 -26.16
N SER A 228 -9.99 10.10 -26.14
CA SER A 228 -9.75 10.93 -27.33
C SER A 228 -8.72 10.34 -28.29
N GLY A 229 -7.82 9.49 -27.77
CA GLY A 229 -6.67 8.94 -28.51
C GLY A 229 -5.47 9.89 -28.61
N THR A 230 -5.49 11.05 -27.95
CA THR A 230 -4.34 11.96 -27.85
C THR A 230 -3.19 11.34 -27.07
N LEU A 231 -3.52 10.75 -25.92
CA LEU A 231 -2.61 10.00 -25.05
C LEU A 231 -2.82 8.50 -25.24
N GLY A 232 -1.75 7.73 -25.06
CA GLY A 232 -1.84 6.27 -25.00
C GLY A 232 -2.44 5.84 -23.66
N LYS A 233 -3.25 4.78 -23.65
CA LYS A 233 -3.70 4.17 -22.39
C LYS A 233 -2.53 3.48 -21.71
N GLY A 234 -2.36 3.65 -20.41
CA GLY A 234 -1.29 3.02 -19.65
C GLY A 234 -0.99 3.75 -18.35
N VAL A 235 0.25 3.64 -17.90
CA VAL A 235 0.74 4.30 -16.68
C VAL A 235 1.58 5.51 -17.04
N TYR A 236 1.32 6.63 -16.37
CA TYR A 236 2.07 7.87 -16.45
C TYR A 236 2.74 8.15 -15.13
N ARG A 237 4.00 8.56 -15.16
CA ARG A 237 4.72 9.05 -13.99
C ARG A 237 4.51 10.55 -13.88
N LEU A 238 4.16 10.99 -12.68
CA LEU A 238 3.93 12.39 -12.35
C LEU A 238 5.12 12.91 -11.54
N ASP A 239 5.88 13.81 -12.14
CA ASP A 239 7.07 14.45 -11.58
C ASP A 239 6.86 15.96 -11.51
N ASP A 240 6.73 16.53 -10.32
CA ASP A 240 6.79 17.99 -10.13
C ASP A 240 8.25 18.45 -10.29
N VAL A 241 8.66 18.76 -11.52
CA VAL A 241 10.06 19.02 -11.87
C VAL A 241 10.50 20.43 -11.48
N ASP A 242 9.55 21.34 -11.31
CA ASP A 242 9.82 22.73 -10.93
C ASP A 242 9.50 23.04 -9.45
N ALA A 243 9.02 22.04 -8.71
CA ALA A 243 8.66 22.09 -7.30
C ALA A 243 7.57 23.14 -7.01
N SER A 244 6.60 23.28 -7.91
CA SER A 244 5.43 24.15 -7.76
C SER A 244 4.42 23.61 -6.75
N GLY A 245 4.47 22.31 -6.46
CA GLY A 245 3.47 21.56 -5.69
C GLY A 245 2.34 21.00 -6.55
N THR A 246 2.42 21.14 -7.87
CA THR A 246 1.43 20.67 -8.85
C THR A 246 2.13 20.14 -10.11
N ILE A 247 1.39 19.38 -10.92
CA ILE A 247 1.79 18.85 -12.22
C ILE A 247 1.08 19.70 -13.27
N ASP A 248 1.71 20.80 -13.68
CA ASP A 248 1.15 21.80 -14.58
C ASP A 248 2.14 22.32 -15.64
N ALA A 249 3.42 21.95 -15.53
CA ALA A 249 4.46 22.29 -16.47
C ALA A 249 4.68 21.19 -17.52
N ALA A 250 5.20 21.61 -18.67
CA ALA A 250 5.52 20.67 -19.74
C ALA A 250 6.67 19.74 -19.31
N GLY A 251 6.42 18.44 -19.32
CA GLY A 251 7.41 17.43 -18.93
C GLY A 251 7.15 16.76 -17.58
N GLU A 252 6.10 17.19 -16.87
CA GLU A 252 5.77 16.69 -15.53
C GLU A 252 4.87 15.45 -15.55
N ASP A 253 4.11 15.26 -16.63
CA ASP A 253 3.37 14.06 -16.95
C ASP A 253 4.09 13.28 -18.06
N GLN A 254 4.70 12.14 -17.74
CA GLN A 254 5.46 11.36 -18.73
C GLN A 254 4.93 9.93 -18.84
N PRO A 255 4.79 9.38 -20.06
CA PRO A 255 4.46 7.96 -20.22
C PRO A 255 5.52 7.10 -19.51
N PHE A 256 5.07 6.30 -18.54
CA PHE A 256 5.92 5.34 -17.85
C PHE A 256 5.81 3.98 -18.51
N PHE A 257 4.59 3.47 -18.68
CA PHE A 257 4.33 2.21 -19.37
C PHE A 257 3.10 2.31 -20.26
N ILE A 258 3.31 2.16 -21.57
CA ILE A 258 2.22 2.00 -22.54
C ILE A 258 2.25 0.55 -23.04
N PRO A 259 1.35 -0.33 -22.56
CA PRO A 259 1.37 -1.74 -22.92
C PRO A 259 1.12 -1.96 -24.41
N PRO A 260 1.70 -3.02 -25.00
CA PRO A 260 1.40 -3.44 -26.36
C PRO A 260 -0.08 -3.77 -26.53
N ALA A 261 -0.64 -3.44 -27.69
CA ALA A 261 -2.04 -3.72 -28.01
C ALA A 261 -2.37 -5.21 -27.88
N GLN A 262 -3.52 -5.50 -27.28
CA GLN A 262 -4.07 -6.84 -27.06
C GLN A 262 -5.27 -7.10 -27.98
N ALA A 263 -5.92 -8.25 -27.80
CA ALA A 263 -7.04 -8.68 -28.63
C ALA A 263 -8.27 -7.78 -28.48
N ASN A 264 -8.55 -7.32 -27.25
CA ASN A 264 -9.65 -6.43 -26.92
C ASN A 264 -9.16 -5.00 -26.65
N ASN A 265 -10.11 -4.09 -26.47
CA ASN A 265 -9.77 -2.73 -26.06
C ASN A 265 -9.34 -2.75 -24.59
N PRO A 266 -8.16 -2.23 -24.24
CA PRO A 266 -7.71 -2.22 -22.86
C PRO A 266 -8.62 -1.37 -21.99
N PHE A 267 -8.87 -1.88 -20.79
CA PHE A 267 -9.53 -1.18 -19.71
C PHE A 267 -8.74 -1.40 -18.44
N PHE A 268 -7.83 -0.48 -18.15
CA PHE A 268 -6.97 -0.55 -16.98
C PHE A 268 -7.71 0.02 -15.77
N TRP A 269 -7.88 -0.78 -14.73
CA TRP A 269 -8.63 -0.36 -13.53
C TRP A 269 -7.73 -0.16 -12.32
N GLY A 270 -6.82 -1.10 -12.06
CA GLY A 270 -5.96 -1.09 -10.87
C GLY A 270 -4.47 -1.20 -11.20
N LEU A 271 -3.65 -0.52 -10.41
CA LEU A 271 -2.20 -0.54 -10.37
C LEU A 271 -1.71 -0.71 -8.92
N THR A 272 -0.93 -1.74 -8.66
CA THR A 272 -0.23 -1.93 -7.38
C THR A 272 1.26 -2.14 -7.64
N MET A 273 2.06 -2.11 -6.59
CA MET A 273 3.50 -2.36 -6.66
C MET A 273 3.89 -3.27 -5.49
N ASP A 274 4.84 -4.18 -5.71
CA ASP A 274 5.39 -5.01 -4.64
C ASP A 274 6.63 -4.39 -3.97
N ALA A 275 7.11 -5.02 -2.90
CA ALA A 275 8.29 -4.58 -2.16
C ALA A 275 9.60 -4.68 -2.96
N GLN A 276 9.59 -5.41 -4.09
CA GLN A 276 10.72 -5.52 -5.02
C GLN A 276 10.65 -4.50 -6.16
N GLY A 277 9.64 -3.62 -6.15
CA GLY A 277 9.44 -2.55 -7.11
C GLY A 277 8.81 -3.01 -8.43
N TRP A 278 8.25 -4.23 -8.50
CA TRP A 278 7.43 -4.60 -9.66
C TRP A 278 6.07 -3.95 -9.54
N PHE A 279 5.65 -3.29 -10.61
CA PHE A 279 4.28 -2.83 -10.77
C PHE A 279 3.43 -3.93 -11.41
N TYR A 280 2.16 -3.98 -10.99
CA TYR A 280 1.15 -4.88 -11.51
C TYR A 280 -0.07 -4.07 -11.92
N MET A 281 -0.53 -4.22 -13.16
CA MET A 281 -1.67 -3.47 -13.69
C MET A 281 -2.73 -4.43 -14.24
N ALA A 282 -3.95 -4.34 -13.71
CA ALA A 282 -5.10 -5.10 -14.18
C ALA A 282 -5.63 -4.49 -15.48
N ASP A 283 -5.65 -5.30 -16.54
CA ASP A 283 -6.33 -5.00 -17.80
C ASP A 283 -7.63 -5.80 -17.84
N THR A 284 -8.66 -5.24 -17.21
CA THR A 284 -10.01 -5.81 -17.12
C THR A 284 -10.59 -6.12 -18.51
N GLY A 285 -10.29 -5.30 -19.52
CA GLY A 285 -10.80 -5.48 -20.88
C GLY A 285 -10.20 -6.68 -21.61
N ASN A 286 -9.00 -7.12 -21.20
CA ASN A 286 -8.31 -8.28 -21.76
C ASN A 286 -8.15 -9.44 -20.77
N GLU A 287 -8.73 -9.30 -19.57
CA GLU A 287 -8.74 -10.30 -18.50
C GLU A 287 -7.32 -10.80 -18.14
N LEU A 288 -6.38 -9.85 -17.98
CA LEU A 288 -4.98 -10.14 -17.70
C LEU A 288 -4.35 -9.12 -16.75
N VAL A 289 -3.21 -9.50 -16.18
CA VAL A 289 -2.36 -8.63 -15.36
C VAL A 289 -1.01 -8.45 -16.05
N TRP A 290 -0.64 -7.20 -16.30
CA TRP A 290 0.73 -6.83 -16.69
C TRP A 290 1.62 -6.77 -15.46
N ARG A 291 2.87 -7.24 -15.58
CA ARG A 291 3.94 -6.97 -14.60
C ARG A 291 5.09 -6.24 -15.28
N PHE A 292 5.60 -5.19 -14.65
CA PHE A 292 6.68 -4.37 -15.21
C PHE A 292 7.51 -3.66 -14.15
N ARG A 293 8.78 -3.36 -14.47
CA ARG A 293 9.69 -2.58 -13.63
C ARG A 293 10.76 -1.93 -14.50
N ASP A 294 11.12 -0.69 -14.18
CA ASP A 294 12.21 0.03 -14.85
C ASP A 294 13.55 -0.53 -14.34
N ASP A 295 14.03 -1.60 -14.98
CA ASP A 295 15.26 -2.30 -14.60
C ASP A 295 16.51 -1.51 -15.00
N ASN A 296 16.39 -0.62 -15.98
CA ASN A 296 17.50 0.14 -16.53
C ASN A 296 17.61 1.58 -15.97
N PHE A 297 16.60 2.03 -15.23
CA PHE A 297 16.45 3.35 -14.60
C PHE A 297 16.42 4.54 -15.58
N ASP A 298 15.90 4.34 -16.80
CA ASP A 298 15.73 5.41 -17.79
C ASP A 298 14.44 6.23 -17.60
N GLY A 299 13.58 5.78 -16.68
CA GLY A 299 12.35 6.45 -16.34
C GLY A 299 11.15 6.05 -17.20
N SER A 300 11.28 4.99 -17.99
CA SER A 300 10.22 4.40 -18.81
C SER A 300 10.32 2.89 -18.82
N ILE A 301 9.27 2.22 -19.26
CA ILE A 301 9.21 0.76 -19.41
C ILE A 301 9.26 0.40 -20.89
N ASP A 302 10.33 -0.28 -21.29
CA ASP A 302 10.38 -0.97 -22.58
C ASP A 302 9.55 -2.26 -22.50
N ALA A 303 8.40 -2.26 -23.16
CA ALA A 303 7.48 -3.40 -23.17
C ALA A 303 8.09 -4.71 -23.70
N SER A 304 9.24 -4.68 -24.37
CA SER A 304 9.92 -5.86 -24.89
C SER A 304 10.95 -6.48 -23.94
N THR A 305 11.41 -5.72 -22.94
CA THR A 305 12.47 -6.16 -22.01
C THR A 305 12.12 -6.02 -20.54
N GLU A 306 11.19 -5.13 -20.20
CA GLU A 306 10.88 -4.71 -18.82
C GLU A 306 9.42 -4.97 -18.42
N ALA A 307 8.61 -5.48 -19.35
CA ALA A 307 7.23 -5.85 -19.09
C ALA A 307 6.89 -7.25 -19.63
N SER A 308 5.93 -7.89 -18.99
CA SER A 308 5.33 -9.15 -19.45
C SER A 308 3.87 -9.22 -19.06
N ILE A 309 3.08 -10.01 -19.80
CA ILE A 309 1.82 -10.53 -19.28
C ILE A 309 2.22 -11.51 -18.17
N TRP A 310 1.88 -11.17 -16.93
CA TRP A 310 2.25 -11.96 -15.78
C TRP A 310 1.19 -12.99 -15.45
N TRP A 311 -0.08 -12.63 -15.58
CA TRP A 311 -1.20 -13.54 -15.43
C TRP A 311 -2.22 -13.27 -16.54
N GLN A 312 -2.86 -14.31 -17.03
CA GLN A 312 -4.02 -14.20 -17.94
C GLN A 312 -4.93 -15.40 -17.70
N THR A 313 -6.21 -15.14 -17.48
CA THR A 313 -7.21 -16.19 -17.28
C THR A 313 -7.36 -17.12 -18.50
N THR A 314 -7.80 -18.36 -18.28
CA THR A 314 -8.23 -19.28 -19.35
C THR A 314 -9.71 -19.19 -19.67
N ASP A 315 -10.51 -18.67 -18.74
CA ASP A 315 -11.97 -18.53 -18.82
C ASP A 315 -12.36 -17.07 -18.56
N SER A 316 -13.62 -16.67 -18.75
CA SER A 316 -14.02 -15.29 -18.46
C SER A 316 -13.72 -14.90 -17.02
N SER A 317 -13.14 -13.71 -16.84
CA SER A 317 -12.73 -13.16 -15.54
C SER A 317 -12.88 -11.66 -15.58
N LEU A 318 -13.49 -11.08 -14.55
CA LEU A 318 -13.72 -9.65 -14.45
C LEU A 318 -12.95 -9.09 -13.27
N ILE A 319 -11.61 -9.04 -13.43
CA ILE A 319 -10.70 -8.49 -12.43
C ILE A 319 -10.79 -6.96 -12.37
N TRP A 320 -10.70 -6.40 -11.17
CA TRP A 320 -10.74 -4.96 -10.91
C TRP A 320 -9.44 -4.48 -10.27
N ARG A 321 -9.43 -4.23 -8.96
CA ARG A 321 -8.26 -3.79 -8.21
C ARG A 321 -7.33 -4.96 -7.89
N LEU A 322 -6.05 -4.63 -7.76
CA LEU A 322 -4.99 -5.52 -7.32
C LEU A 322 -4.39 -5.02 -5.99
N ALA A 323 -3.92 -5.92 -5.13
CA ALA A 323 -3.04 -5.59 -4.01
C ALA A 323 -1.87 -6.57 -3.92
N ALA A 324 -0.66 -6.04 -3.88
CA ALA A 324 0.52 -6.83 -3.57
C ALA A 324 0.57 -7.16 -2.07
N ALA A 325 0.80 -8.44 -1.75
CA ALA A 325 1.01 -8.93 -0.41
C ALA A 325 2.50 -8.93 -0.03
N SER A 326 2.82 -8.99 1.27
CA SER A 326 4.22 -9.00 1.75
C SER A 326 5.00 -10.25 1.34
N ASP A 327 4.30 -11.34 1.02
CA ASP A 327 4.88 -12.61 0.56
C ASP A 327 5.21 -12.64 -0.95
N GLY A 328 4.96 -11.54 -1.67
CA GLY A 328 5.18 -11.41 -3.10
C GLY A 328 4.04 -11.93 -3.98
N SER A 329 2.94 -12.42 -3.40
CA SER A 329 1.72 -12.69 -4.16
C SER A 329 0.95 -11.40 -4.47
N VAL A 330 0.07 -11.46 -5.47
CA VAL A 330 -0.84 -10.37 -5.81
C VAL A 330 -2.26 -10.87 -5.71
N LEU A 331 -3.10 -10.17 -4.97
CA LEU A 331 -4.52 -10.46 -4.87
C LEU A 331 -5.29 -9.67 -5.91
N ALA A 332 -6.35 -10.25 -6.46
CA ALA A 332 -7.25 -9.61 -7.40
C ALA A 332 -8.70 -9.70 -6.91
N ALA A 333 -9.38 -8.55 -6.88
CA ALA A 333 -10.83 -8.50 -6.71
C ALA A 333 -11.48 -8.87 -8.05
N GLU A 334 -12.36 -9.86 -8.07
CA GLU A 334 -12.99 -10.35 -9.28
C GLU A 334 -14.50 -10.48 -9.11
N SER A 335 -15.27 -9.77 -9.94
CA SER A 335 -16.75 -9.77 -9.88
C SER A 335 -17.40 -10.57 -11.01
N GLN A 336 -16.73 -11.64 -11.46
CA GLN A 336 -17.24 -12.50 -12.52
C GLN A 336 -17.88 -13.73 -11.91
N SER A 337 -19.21 -13.72 -11.76
CA SER A 337 -19.97 -14.79 -11.10
C SER A 337 -19.38 -16.21 -11.32
N PRO A 338 -18.97 -16.90 -10.25
CA PRO A 338 -19.04 -16.46 -8.85
C PRO A 338 -18.08 -15.30 -8.53
N ASP A 339 -18.51 -14.37 -7.67
CA ASP A 339 -17.63 -13.30 -7.19
C ASP A 339 -16.54 -13.89 -6.29
N ARG A 340 -15.29 -13.45 -6.46
CA ARG A 340 -14.11 -14.07 -5.86
C ARG A 340 -13.02 -13.07 -5.47
N ILE A 341 -12.19 -13.49 -4.52
CA ILE A 341 -10.85 -12.94 -4.31
C ILE A 341 -9.83 -13.99 -4.77
N LEU A 342 -9.00 -13.63 -5.76
CA LEU A 342 -7.96 -14.51 -6.28
C LEU A 342 -6.61 -14.14 -5.69
N ARG A 343 -5.76 -15.14 -5.43
CA ARG A 343 -4.33 -14.98 -5.15
C ARG A 343 -3.52 -15.52 -6.31
N LEU A 344 -2.67 -14.66 -6.86
CA LEU A 344 -1.78 -14.93 -7.98
C LEU A 344 -0.36 -15.02 -7.44
N VAL A 345 0.32 -16.15 -7.65
CA VAL A 345 1.68 -16.36 -7.14
C VAL A 345 2.50 -17.24 -8.07
N ASP A 346 3.65 -16.75 -8.51
CA ASP A 346 4.61 -17.49 -9.34
C ASP A 346 5.41 -18.46 -8.45
N THR A 347 4.89 -19.67 -8.26
CA THR A 347 5.45 -20.70 -7.38
C THR A 347 6.61 -21.45 -8.01
N ASP A 348 6.67 -21.51 -9.34
CA ASP A 348 7.72 -22.22 -10.08
C ASP A 348 8.89 -21.32 -10.51
N GLY A 349 8.75 -20.01 -10.34
CA GLY A 349 9.76 -19.00 -10.65
C GLY A 349 9.93 -18.77 -12.16
N SER A 350 8.91 -19.06 -12.96
CA SER A 350 8.92 -18.90 -14.42
C SER A 350 8.90 -17.43 -14.86
N GLY A 351 8.51 -16.53 -13.96
CA GLY A 351 8.27 -15.12 -14.26
C GLY A 351 6.83 -14.83 -14.70
N SER A 352 5.92 -15.80 -14.63
CA SER A 352 4.49 -15.68 -14.91
C SER A 352 3.71 -16.57 -13.96
N VAL A 353 2.40 -16.34 -13.84
CA VAL A 353 1.46 -17.14 -13.06
C VAL A 353 0.65 -17.99 -14.03
N ASP A 354 0.78 -19.31 -13.91
CA ASP A 354 -0.09 -20.27 -14.58
C ASP A 354 -1.54 -20.15 -14.01
N PRO A 355 -2.54 -19.83 -14.84
CA PRO A 355 -3.91 -19.64 -14.38
C PRO A 355 -4.57 -20.90 -13.79
N VAL A 356 -4.00 -22.08 -14.00
CA VAL A 356 -4.53 -23.37 -13.54
C VAL A 356 -3.83 -23.85 -12.28
N THR A 357 -2.51 -23.67 -12.16
CA THR A 357 -1.73 -24.23 -11.04
C THR A 357 -1.25 -23.20 -10.03
N GLU A 358 -1.32 -21.92 -10.36
CA GLU A 358 -0.71 -20.82 -9.61
C GLU A 358 -1.70 -19.69 -9.29
N THR A 359 -2.98 -19.92 -9.61
CA THR A 359 -4.11 -19.08 -9.19
C THR A 359 -4.91 -19.83 -8.13
N PHE A 360 -5.06 -19.21 -6.97
CA PHE A 360 -5.80 -19.77 -5.84
C PHE A 360 -7.01 -18.88 -5.54
N VAL A 361 -8.14 -19.48 -5.22
CA VAL A 361 -9.31 -18.74 -4.75
C VAL A 361 -9.17 -18.62 -3.23
N LEU A 362 -9.10 -17.39 -2.72
CA LEU A 362 -9.05 -17.12 -1.28
C LEU A 362 -10.44 -16.90 -0.69
N TRP A 363 -11.40 -16.51 -1.51
CA TRP A 363 -12.79 -16.35 -1.11
C TRP A 363 -13.70 -16.55 -2.33
N ASP A 364 -14.85 -17.19 -2.12
CA ASP A 364 -15.85 -17.48 -3.16
C ASP A 364 -17.29 -17.36 -2.61
N ASP A 365 -18.14 -16.59 -3.29
CA ASP A 365 -19.55 -16.37 -2.90
C ASP A 365 -20.40 -17.67 -2.84
N THR A 366 -19.93 -18.76 -3.44
CA THR A 366 -20.64 -20.05 -3.47
C THR A 366 -20.27 -20.99 -2.34
N LEU A 367 -19.18 -20.75 -1.61
CA LEU A 367 -18.61 -21.70 -0.63
C LEU A 367 -19.18 -21.56 0.79
N GLY A 368 -20.09 -20.60 1.00
CA GLY A 368 -20.91 -20.50 2.22
C GLY A 368 -20.58 -19.32 3.13
N GLY A 369 -19.72 -18.40 2.68
CA GLY A 369 -19.51 -17.09 3.30
C GLY A 369 -20.63 -16.08 2.99
N PRO A 370 -20.58 -14.89 3.61
CA PRO A 370 -21.37 -13.73 3.18
C PRO A 370 -21.08 -13.37 1.72
N ASP A 371 -22.10 -12.93 1.00
CA ASP A 371 -21.98 -12.47 -0.39
C ASP A 371 -21.32 -11.08 -0.45
N ILE A 372 -20.16 -10.99 -1.11
CA ILE A 372 -19.53 -9.74 -1.51
C ILE A 372 -19.97 -9.51 -2.96
N GLY A 373 -21.11 -8.84 -3.16
CA GLY A 373 -21.87 -8.91 -4.42
C GLY A 373 -21.32 -8.12 -5.61
N ASN A 374 -20.21 -7.39 -5.43
CA ASN A 374 -19.39 -6.81 -6.50
C ASN A 374 -18.06 -6.34 -5.88
N PRO A 375 -17.08 -7.24 -5.68
CA PRO A 375 -15.79 -6.89 -5.10
C PRO A 375 -15.05 -5.98 -6.08
N ARG A 376 -15.03 -4.67 -5.79
CA ARG A 376 -14.54 -3.65 -6.72
C ARG A 376 -13.11 -3.24 -6.46
N SER A 377 -12.77 -3.12 -5.18
CA SER A 377 -11.46 -2.72 -4.70
C SER A 377 -11.09 -3.51 -3.47
N LEU A 378 -9.79 -3.68 -3.24
CA LEU A 378 -9.26 -4.33 -2.06
C LEU A 378 -7.97 -3.66 -1.58
N ALA A 379 -7.72 -3.71 -0.28
CA ALA A 379 -6.51 -3.17 0.34
C ALA A 379 -6.19 -3.92 1.63
N PHE A 380 -4.91 -4.23 1.83
CA PHE A 380 -4.44 -4.80 3.08
C PHE A 380 -4.31 -3.71 4.14
N ASP A 381 -4.60 -4.05 5.41
CA ASP A 381 -4.01 -3.38 6.56
C ASP A 381 -2.61 -3.95 6.86
N ARG A 382 -1.87 -3.26 7.72
CA ARG A 382 -0.60 -3.76 8.22
C ARG A 382 -0.80 -4.83 9.27
N GLN A 383 -0.02 -5.88 9.19
CA GLN A 383 0.18 -6.73 10.35
C GLN A 383 1.06 -5.98 11.37
N PRO A 384 0.77 -6.10 12.69
CA PRO A 384 1.66 -5.55 13.70
C PRO A 384 3.09 -6.07 13.55
N THR A 385 4.07 -5.18 13.49
CA THR A 385 5.46 -5.51 13.17
C THR A 385 6.42 -4.92 14.20
N VAL A 386 7.42 -5.69 14.63
CA VAL A 386 8.53 -5.26 15.47
C VAL A 386 9.75 -5.01 14.61
N ASP A 387 10.39 -3.86 14.84
CA ASP A 387 11.68 -3.48 14.28
C ASP A 387 12.70 -3.20 15.39
N LEU A 388 13.94 -3.61 15.15
CA LEU A 388 15.08 -3.48 16.05
C LEU A 388 16.16 -2.63 15.37
N ASN A 389 16.04 -1.31 15.47
CA ASN A 389 16.92 -0.36 14.78
C ASN A 389 17.39 0.74 15.76
N PRO A 390 18.70 1.11 15.80
CA PRO A 390 19.85 0.62 15.03
C PRO A 390 20.57 -0.57 15.66
N ILE A 391 21.55 -1.14 14.92
CA ILE A 391 22.43 -2.21 15.38
C ILE A 391 23.06 -1.80 16.73
N PRO A 392 22.65 -2.41 17.85
CA PRO A 392 23.04 -1.90 19.15
C PRO A 392 24.44 -2.40 19.53
N SER A 393 25.28 -1.48 20.00
CA SER A 393 26.51 -1.81 20.73
C SER A 393 26.18 -2.11 22.19
N ILE A 394 26.95 -3.01 22.82
CA ILE A 394 26.87 -3.19 24.27
C ILE A 394 27.09 -1.84 24.99
N GLY A 395 26.35 -1.59 26.07
CA GLY A 395 26.39 -0.31 26.77
C GLY A 395 25.56 0.82 26.14
N THR A 396 24.96 0.61 24.96
CA THR A 396 23.98 1.54 24.37
C THR A 396 22.55 1.02 24.52
N PRO A 397 21.55 1.88 24.69
CA PRO A 397 20.17 1.43 24.74
C PRO A 397 19.74 0.86 23.39
N LEU A 398 19.11 -0.32 23.40
CA LEU A 398 18.43 -0.88 22.23
C LEU A 398 17.03 -0.25 22.13
N LEU A 399 16.77 0.41 21.01
CA LEU A 399 15.45 0.90 20.64
C LEU A 399 14.67 -0.20 19.93
N ILE A 400 13.41 -0.38 20.33
CA ILE A 400 12.49 -1.37 19.77
C ILE A 400 11.25 -0.61 19.37
N ASN A 401 10.90 -0.70 18.09
CA ASN A 401 9.73 -0.04 17.54
C ASN A 401 8.69 -1.10 17.22
N THR A 402 7.45 -0.87 17.62
CA THR A 402 6.30 -1.69 17.22
C THR A 402 5.35 -0.85 16.39
N PHE A 403 5.19 -1.25 15.14
CA PHE A 403 4.27 -0.67 14.18
C PHE A 403 2.96 -1.47 14.24
N ALA A 404 1.89 -0.91 14.80
CA ALA A 404 0.51 -1.44 14.73
C ALA A 404 -0.51 -0.30 14.54
N THR A 405 -1.81 -0.58 14.54
CA THR A 405 -2.86 0.43 14.35
C THR A 405 -2.89 1.42 15.51
N THR A 406 -3.29 2.67 15.26
CA THR A 406 -3.35 3.70 16.31
C THR A 406 -4.23 3.25 17.47
N GLY A 407 -3.70 3.36 18.70
CA GLY A 407 -4.40 2.96 19.91
C GLY A 407 -4.44 1.45 20.15
N ASP A 408 -3.75 0.63 19.35
CA ASP A 408 -3.53 -0.78 19.67
C ASP A 408 -2.74 -0.93 20.96
N VAL A 409 -3.10 -1.92 21.78
CA VAL A 409 -2.31 -2.32 22.94
C VAL A 409 -1.16 -3.17 22.44
N VAL A 410 0.05 -2.93 22.96
CA VAL A 410 1.25 -3.70 22.63
C VAL A 410 1.80 -4.36 23.90
N GLN A 411 2.14 -5.64 23.81
CA GLN A 411 2.92 -6.36 24.81
C GLN A 411 4.07 -7.08 24.13
N LEU A 412 5.30 -6.65 24.44
CA LEU A 412 6.53 -7.22 23.91
C LEU A 412 7.09 -8.31 24.82
N TYR A 413 7.73 -9.30 24.20
CA TYR A 413 8.45 -10.40 24.84
C TYR A 413 9.83 -10.54 24.23
N VAL A 414 10.80 -10.94 25.05
CA VAL A 414 12.17 -11.26 24.64
C VAL A 414 12.46 -12.73 24.90
N GLY A 415 13.29 -13.35 24.07
CA GLY A 415 13.73 -14.72 24.21
C GLY A 415 15.15 -14.95 23.70
N GLY A 416 15.76 -16.05 24.13
CA GLY A 416 17.11 -16.45 23.74
C GLY A 416 17.18 -17.42 22.56
N ALA A 417 16.03 -17.85 22.02
CA ALA A 417 15.95 -18.73 20.86
C ALA A 417 14.59 -18.59 20.16
N THR A 418 14.53 -19.02 18.90
CA THR A 418 13.29 -19.21 18.14
C THR A 418 12.90 -20.69 18.06
N ILE A 419 11.67 -20.93 17.65
CA ILE A 419 11.12 -22.21 17.21
C ILE A 419 10.70 -22.09 15.74
N ALA A 420 10.38 -23.21 15.10
CA ALA A 420 9.67 -23.16 13.82
C ALA A 420 8.31 -22.47 14.04
N PRO A 421 7.79 -21.70 13.05
CA PRO A 421 6.50 -21.05 13.16
C PRO A 421 5.41 -22.02 13.63
N LEU A 422 4.81 -21.72 14.77
CA LEU A 422 3.72 -22.48 15.35
C LEU A 422 2.42 -21.68 15.15
N PRO A 423 1.46 -22.17 14.32
CA PRO A 423 0.18 -21.50 14.17
C PRO A 423 -0.56 -21.47 15.50
N LEU A 424 -1.02 -20.29 15.89
CA LEU A 424 -1.84 -20.03 17.07
C LEU A 424 -3.08 -19.21 16.72
N PRO A 425 -4.07 -19.79 16.03
CA PRO A 425 -5.37 -19.14 15.78
C PRO A 425 -5.98 -18.52 17.06
N PRO A 426 -6.54 -17.28 17.00
CA PRO A 426 -6.58 -16.36 15.87
C PRO A 426 -5.39 -15.37 15.83
N PHE A 427 -4.34 -15.62 16.59
CA PHE A 427 -3.25 -14.68 16.82
C PHE A 427 -2.15 -14.70 15.74
N GLY A 428 -2.15 -15.64 14.80
CA GLY A 428 -1.03 -15.82 13.85
C GLY A 428 0.05 -16.78 14.36
N PHE A 429 1.32 -16.55 14.00
CA PHE A 429 2.39 -17.52 14.24
C PHE A 429 3.29 -17.16 15.43
N LEU A 430 3.43 -18.08 16.38
CA LEU A 430 4.43 -18.00 17.44
C LEU A 430 5.75 -18.58 16.96
N GLU A 431 6.80 -17.78 17.06
CA GLU A 431 8.15 -18.14 16.63
C GLU A 431 9.18 -17.94 17.76
N LEU A 432 8.86 -17.13 18.77
CA LEU A 432 9.69 -17.00 19.96
C LEU A 432 9.56 -18.25 20.85
N ASN A 433 10.69 -18.82 21.32
CA ASN A 433 10.67 -20.02 22.15
C ASN A 433 10.32 -19.69 23.62
N PRO A 434 9.13 -20.07 24.14
CA PRO A 434 8.74 -19.75 25.51
C PRO A 434 9.58 -20.46 26.58
N GLY A 435 10.29 -21.53 26.21
CA GLY A 435 11.17 -22.30 27.10
C GLY A 435 12.59 -21.76 27.23
N ALA A 436 13.00 -20.80 26.40
CA ALA A 436 14.37 -20.30 26.31
C ALA A 436 14.48 -18.83 26.74
N ALA A 437 14.56 -18.58 28.05
CA ALA A 437 14.70 -17.24 28.62
C ALA A 437 13.61 -16.25 28.17
N PHE A 438 12.36 -16.72 28.12
CA PHE A 438 11.19 -15.93 27.76
C PHE A 438 10.79 -14.99 28.90
N ALA A 439 10.70 -13.69 28.63
CA ALA A 439 10.27 -12.70 29.60
C ALA A 439 9.46 -11.58 28.95
N PRO A 440 8.45 -11.01 29.65
CA PRO A 440 7.81 -9.79 29.22
C PRO A 440 8.82 -8.65 29.25
N LEU A 441 8.78 -7.81 28.23
CA LEU A 441 9.78 -6.78 28.01
C LEU A 441 9.22 -5.37 28.25
N ALA A 442 8.15 -5.02 27.55
CA ALA A 442 7.53 -3.72 27.61
C ALA A 442 6.05 -3.83 27.22
N SER A 443 5.24 -2.87 27.66
CA SER A 443 3.86 -2.73 27.23
C SER A 443 3.45 -1.26 27.13
N GLY A 444 2.44 -1.01 26.32
CA GLY A 444 1.89 0.32 26.11
C GLY A 444 0.83 0.32 25.02
N THR A 445 0.58 1.49 24.47
CA THR A 445 -0.34 1.68 23.35
C THR A 445 0.36 2.39 22.21
N VAL A 446 0.02 2.05 20.97
CA VAL A 446 0.53 2.77 19.80
C VAL A 446 -0.02 4.20 19.80
N PRO A 447 0.85 5.23 19.68
CA PRO A 447 0.41 6.62 19.62
C PRO A 447 -0.32 6.92 18.30
N SER A 448 -0.91 8.10 18.19
CA SER A 448 -1.54 8.58 16.95
C SER A 448 -0.54 8.92 15.84
N PHE A 449 0.75 8.98 16.16
CA PHE A 449 1.82 9.21 15.19
C PHE A 449 3.06 8.41 15.56
N GLY A 450 3.51 7.56 14.63
CA GLY A 450 4.71 6.73 14.79
C GLY A 450 4.48 5.43 15.58
N PRO A 451 5.54 4.63 15.78
CA PRO A 451 5.45 3.33 16.44
C PRO A 451 5.34 3.46 17.97
N PHE A 452 4.87 2.41 18.63
CA PHE A 452 5.15 2.20 20.06
C PHE A 452 6.66 1.95 20.23
N ALA A 453 7.34 2.83 20.96
CA ALA A 453 8.78 2.74 21.19
C ALA A 453 9.09 2.25 22.62
N ALA A 454 9.88 1.18 22.71
CA ALA A 454 10.43 0.67 23.96
C ALA A 454 11.97 0.72 23.93
N THR A 455 12.59 0.80 25.10
CA THR A 455 14.05 0.83 25.21
C THR A 455 14.55 -0.18 26.23
N ILE A 456 15.53 -0.99 25.84
CA ILE A 456 16.27 -1.89 26.74
C ILE A 456 17.65 -1.31 26.99
N GLY A 457 18.03 -1.14 28.26
CA GLY A 457 19.42 -0.86 28.61
C GLY A 457 20.28 -2.11 28.41
N LEU A 458 21.22 -2.08 27.47
CA LEU A 458 22.19 -3.16 27.30
C LEU A 458 23.40 -2.93 28.23
N PRO A 459 23.77 -3.91 29.07
CA PRO A 459 24.99 -3.81 29.87
C PRO A 459 26.22 -3.64 28.99
N ALA A 460 27.19 -2.84 29.43
CA ALA A 460 28.53 -2.76 28.83
C ALA A 460 29.38 -3.99 29.22
N ASP A 461 28.87 -5.19 28.96
CA ASP A 461 29.53 -6.46 29.25
C ASP A 461 30.05 -7.08 27.95
N PRO A 462 31.38 -7.17 27.76
CA PRO A 462 31.98 -7.81 26.59
C PRO A 462 31.54 -9.27 26.39
N GLY A 463 31.07 -9.96 27.44
CA GLY A 463 30.52 -11.31 27.35
C GLY A 463 29.20 -11.41 26.57
N LEU A 464 28.54 -10.27 26.30
CA LEU A 464 27.31 -10.21 25.50
C LEU A 464 27.59 -10.05 24.00
N ILE A 465 28.83 -9.78 23.59
CA ILE A 465 29.17 -9.64 22.17
C ILE A 465 28.88 -10.95 21.44
N GLY A 466 28.14 -10.88 20.34
CA GLY A 466 27.74 -12.05 19.55
C GLY A 466 26.52 -12.79 20.10
N VAL A 467 25.96 -12.39 21.24
CA VAL A 467 24.67 -12.93 21.70
C VAL A 467 23.57 -12.45 20.76
N GLN A 468 22.77 -13.39 20.29
CA GLN A 468 21.57 -13.11 19.52
C GLN A 468 20.38 -12.95 20.46
N VAL A 469 19.61 -11.89 20.24
CA VAL A 469 18.39 -11.59 21.00
C VAL A 469 17.22 -11.62 20.03
N PHE A 470 16.11 -12.21 20.47
CA PHE A 470 14.87 -12.31 19.70
C PHE A 470 13.75 -11.57 20.45
N VAL A 471 12.93 -10.84 19.70
CA VAL A 471 11.79 -10.09 20.22
C VAL A 471 10.56 -10.43 19.37
N GLN A 472 9.46 -10.73 20.04
CA GLN A 472 8.14 -10.89 19.42
C GLN A 472 7.10 -10.24 20.34
N GLY A 473 6.06 -9.66 19.77
CA GLY A 473 4.97 -9.03 20.50
C GLY A 473 3.62 -9.67 20.20
N ILE A 474 2.65 -9.29 21.01
CA ILE A 474 1.23 -9.33 20.66
C ILE A 474 0.73 -7.89 20.65
N ALA A 475 0.00 -7.51 19.61
CA ALA A 475 -0.53 -6.17 19.44
C ALA A 475 -1.92 -6.19 18.80
N GLY A 476 -2.75 -5.21 19.16
CA GLY A 476 -4.09 -5.05 18.59
C GLY A 476 -5.11 -4.49 19.57
N LYS A 477 -6.37 -4.47 19.14
CA LYS A 477 -7.54 -4.20 19.99
C LYS A 477 -7.96 -5.46 20.75
N PRO A 478 -8.71 -5.37 21.86
CA PRO A 478 -9.07 -6.52 22.69
C PRO A 478 -9.75 -7.68 21.95
N LEU A 479 -10.55 -7.41 20.91
CA LEU A 479 -11.20 -8.44 20.08
C LEU A 479 -10.37 -8.87 18.87
N HIS A 480 -9.25 -8.20 18.62
CA HIS A 480 -8.42 -8.45 17.45
C HIS A 480 -6.93 -8.26 17.78
N LEU A 481 -6.40 -9.22 18.56
CA LEU A 481 -4.99 -9.28 18.91
C LEU A 481 -4.24 -10.16 17.90
N ARG A 482 -3.09 -9.70 17.42
CA ARG A 482 -2.22 -10.40 16.47
C ARG A 482 -0.80 -10.49 17.02
N LEU A 483 -0.12 -11.61 16.76
CA LEU A 483 1.30 -11.77 16.98
C LEU A 483 2.04 -10.96 15.92
N THR A 484 3.13 -10.32 16.35
CA THR A 484 4.05 -9.65 15.44
C THR A 484 4.97 -10.67 14.77
N ASN A 485 5.71 -10.24 13.74
CA ASN A 485 6.91 -10.94 13.30
C ASN A 485 7.92 -11.14 14.46
N THR A 486 8.83 -12.10 14.31
CA THR A 486 10.00 -12.22 15.18
C THR A 486 11.16 -11.41 14.65
N ALA A 487 11.50 -10.36 15.38
CA ALA A 487 12.69 -9.58 15.11
C ALA A 487 13.91 -10.17 15.84
N SER A 488 15.09 -10.12 15.21
CA SER A 488 16.33 -10.56 15.85
C SER A 488 17.49 -9.63 15.58
N LEU A 489 18.43 -9.57 16.51
CA LEU A 489 19.69 -8.86 16.34
C LEU A 489 20.84 -9.59 17.02
N VAL A 490 22.06 -9.31 16.58
CA VAL A 490 23.30 -9.79 17.20
C VAL A 490 24.02 -8.61 17.84
N LEU A 491 24.26 -8.69 19.15
CA LEU A 491 24.90 -7.62 19.92
C LEU A 491 26.34 -7.39 19.46
N GLN A 492 26.68 -6.13 19.19
CA GLN A 492 27.99 -5.71 18.70
C GLN A 492 28.86 -5.10 19.80
N PRO A 493 30.19 -5.01 19.59
CA PRO A 493 31.12 -4.37 20.53
C PRO A 493 30.80 -2.93 20.91
#